data_AF-A0A532F0Y1-F1
#
_entry.id   AF-A0A532F0Y1-F1
#
_cell.length_a   1.000
_cell.length_b   1.000
_cell.length_c   1.000
_cell.angle_alpha   90.00
_cell.angle_beta   90.00
_cell.angle_gamma   90.00
#
_symmetry.space_group_name_H-M   'P 1'
#
loop_
_entity.id
_entity.type
_entity.pdbx_description
1 polymer ?
#
loop_
_entity_poly.entity_id
_entity_poly.type
_entity_poly.pdbx_seq_one_letter_code
_entity_poly.pdbx_strand_id
1 'polypeptide(L)'
;MRSKLWVRCVLVLSGVLLAGTAQADFPSVPKETYEALNLDRSASPKELHEALVKRYVDPGRGAGKGQYGQYWEPIPMSKYFDPMSFYKPPTSVKEVATREQCVKCHTDESPGWVAMWKRSTHANLDQIRKLTPKDDTFYKKAKLEDVETNLRSLGKLGAKENLKEVSCIDCHVDLLTKNKADHRKDIKMPTADVCGNCHLQEFAEQQSERDTILWPKNQWPRGRPSHALDYRANVETDIYAGMSQREIADGCTMCHTNQNKCDNCHTRHEFSVANARKPEACGTCHSGADHNNWEAYNGSQHGLGYQASKGQWNWNVQMKDAVVKGGQRFPTCQSCHMEYQGKFTHNTVRKVRWANYPFVPGIREPVFGEWGQKRLDAWVKTCTTCHSESFARAYMEFIDNGTSAGLDKYDEAHNVVRKQYDARLLTGQKNNRPAPPAPAKAQFEQFWQIYWSKGNSPTAIELKLFEMAEDHLVQLHVSLAHQYPGYTYTVGWAAMNRAYVEIMDEDTKLKDRLMLLERVAKLEQSKSSSLLDFDSTDGKITLGSVGGGMLLTGTLALAGWSRRKKNQR
;
A
#
# COMPACT_ATOMS: atom_id res chain seq x y z
N MET A 1 81.49 -30.99 -1.41
CA MET A 1 81.31 -29.55 -1.11
C MET A 1 80.68 -28.86 -2.30
N ARG A 2 79.36 -28.70 -2.33
CA ARG A 2 78.56 -27.72 -3.08
C ARG A 2 77.08 -28.05 -2.84
N SER A 3 76.24 -27.01 -2.80
CA SER A 3 74.77 -27.09 -2.72
C SER A 3 74.12 -27.41 -1.36
N LYS A 4 74.28 -26.53 -0.36
CA LYS A 4 73.30 -26.36 0.75
C LYS A 4 73.21 -24.92 1.26
N LEU A 5 73.20 -23.92 0.36
CA LEU A 5 73.05 -22.51 0.78
C LEU A 5 72.00 -21.69 0.01
N TRP A 6 71.16 -22.32 -0.81
CA TRP A 6 70.19 -21.62 -1.68
C TRP A 6 68.71 -21.92 -1.40
N VAL A 7 68.39 -22.44 -0.21
CA VAL A 7 66.99 -22.78 0.16
C VAL A 7 66.46 -21.90 1.31
N ARG A 8 67.25 -20.95 1.83
CA ARG A 8 66.82 -20.11 2.97
C ARG A 8 66.59 -18.62 2.67
N CYS A 9 66.70 -18.18 1.42
CA CYS A 9 66.50 -16.76 1.05
C CYS A 9 65.26 -16.47 0.19
N VAL A 10 64.40 -17.46 -0.12
CA VAL A 10 63.19 -17.24 -0.94
C VAL A 10 61.89 -17.22 -0.12
N LEU A 11 61.94 -17.47 1.20
CA LEU A 11 60.75 -17.53 2.06
C LEU A 11 60.48 -16.26 2.89
N VAL A 12 61.10 -15.12 2.56
CA VAL A 12 60.96 -13.88 3.36
C VAL A 12 60.38 -12.69 2.58
N LEU A 13 60.02 -12.82 1.29
CA LEU A 13 59.54 -11.69 0.48
C LEU A 13 58.16 -11.86 -0.19
N SER A 14 57.33 -12.79 0.28
CA SER A 14 55.92 -12.90 -0.15
C SER A 14 54.92 -12.64 0.98
N GLY A 15 55.33 -11.87 1.99
CA GLY A 15 54.44 -11.35 3.04
C GLY A 15 53.76 -10.05 2.62
N VAL A 16 53.22 -9.98 1.40
CA VAL A 16 52.27 -8.92 1.04
C VAL A 16 50.95 -9.33 1.67
N LEU A 17 50.51 -8.50 2.61
CA LEU A 17 49.19 -8.44 3.23
C LEU A 17 48.06 -8.77 2.24
N LEU A 18 47.69 -10.05 2.13
CA LEU A 18 46.33 -10.44 1.80
C LEU A 18 45.52 -10.28 3.08
N ALA A 19 45.27 -9.02 3.46
CA ALA A 19 44.04 -8.72 4.18
C ALA A 19 42.93 -9.16 3.22
N GLY A 20 42.41 -10.37 3.40
CA GLY A 20 41.28 -10.86 2.64
C GLY A 20 40.18 -9.82 2.78
N THR A 21 39.97 -9.02 1.74
CA THR A 21 38.80 -8.16 1.63
C THR A 21 37.62 -9.11 1.73
N ALA A 22 36.86 -9.02 2.82
CA ALA A 22 35.64 -9.80 2.98
C ALA A 22 34.75 -9.51 1.77
N GLN A 23 34.75 -10.41 0.79
CA GLN A 23 33.89 -10.34 -0.38
C GLN A 23 32.48 -10.67 0.09
N ALA A 24 31.55 -9.75 -0.13
CA ALA A 24 30.17 -9.97 0.25
C ALA A 24 29.39 -10.47 -0.97
N ASP A 25 29.32 -11.79 -1.13
CA ASP A 25 28.21 -12.32 -1.90
C ASP A 25 26.97 -12.31 -0.98
N PHE A 26 26.03 -11.40 -1.24
CA PHE A 26 24.66 -11.53 -0.73
C PHE A 26 23.83 -12.28 -1.77
N PRO A 27 23.82 -13.62 -1.79
CA PRO A 27 23.23 -14.40 -2.88
C PRO A 27 21.70 -14.26 -2.96
N SER A 28 21.05 -13.75 -1.91
CA SER A 28 19.63 -13.45 -1.90
C SER A 28 19.28 -12.11 -2.56
N VAL A 29 20.25 -11.20 -2.70
CA VAL A 29 20.06 -9.90 -3.36
C VAL A 29 20.12 -10.09 -4.88
N PRO A 30 19.06 -9.72 -5.61
CA PRO A 30 18.99 -9.85 -7.06
C PRO A 30 20.11 -9.10 -7.79
N LYS A 31 20.56 -9.63 -8.93
CA LYS A 31 21.62 -9.02 -9.74
C LYS A 31 21.24 -7.62 -10.24
N GLU A 32 19.95 -7.42 -10.53
CA GLU A 32 19.39 -6.19 -11.07
C GLU A 32 19.59 -5.02 -10.09
N THR A 33 19.69 -5.30 -8.79
CA THR A 33 19.99 -4.30 -7.75
C THR A 33 21.45 -3.85 -7.81
N TYR A 34 22.40 -4.77 -7.99
CA TYR A 34 23.81 -4.43 -8.16
C TYR A 34 24.02 -3.62 -9.45
N GLU A 35 23.39 -4.03 -10.54
CA GLU A 35 23.37 -3.30 -11.82
C GLU A 35 22.82 -1.88 -11.62
N ALA A 36 21.70 -1.71 -10.92
CA ALA A 36 21.10 -0.40 -10.65
C ALA A 36 21.93 0.51 -9.73
N LEU A 37 22.84 -0.07 -8.93
CA LEU A 37 23.77 0.65 -8.06
C LEU A 37 25.14 0.87 -8.71
N ASN A 38 25.36 0.37 -9.93
CA ASN A 38 26.65 0.34 -10.61
C ASN A 38 27.75 -0.35 -9.76
N LEU A 39 27.40 -1.51 -9.17
CA LEU A 39 28.31 -2.32 -8.38
C LEU A 39 28.50 -3.70 -9.01
N ASP A 40 29.68 -4.27 -8.85
CA ASP A 40 29.91 -5.70 -9.10
C ASP A 40 29.43 -6.55 -7.90
N ARG A 41 29.08 -7.82 -8.11
CA ARG A 41 28.66 -8.70 -7.00
C ARG A 41 29.77 -9.00 -6.00
N SER A 42 31.03 -8.73 -6.34
CA SER A 42 32.18 -8.83 -5.44
C SER A 42 32.37 -7.60 -4.55
N ALA A 43 31.51 -6.58 -4.67
CA ALA A 43 31.55 -5.39 -3.82
C ALA A 43 31.56 -5.76 -2.32
N SER A 44 32.33 -5.01 -1.55
CA SER A 44 32.39 -5.17 -0.10
C SER A 44 31.04 -4.79 0.56
N PRO A 45 30.78 -5.26 1.80
CA PRO A 45 29.59 -4.85 2.54
C PRO A 45 29.46 -3.33 2.64
N LYS A 46 30.57 -2.62 2.85
CA LYS A 46 30.61 -1.15 2.91
C LYS A 46 30.16 -0.51 1.60
N GLU A 47 30.68 -0.93 0.45
CA GLU A 47 30.32 -0.35 -0.85
C GLU A 47 28.84 -0.56 -1.16
N LEU A 48 28.30 -1.76 -0.91
CA LEU A 48 26.88 -2.04 -1.08
C LEU A 48 26.03 -1.19 -0.12
N HIS A 49 26.41 -1.12 1.16
CA HIS A 49 25.70 -0.32 2.16
C HIS A 49 25.67 1.16 1.77
N GLU A 50 26.81 1.76 1.43
CA GLU A 50 26.90 3.17 1.06
C GLU A 50 26.08 3.48 -0.19
N ALA A 51 26.11 2.61 -1.21
CA ALA A 51 25.31 2.78 -2.41
C ALA A 51 23.80 2.68 -2.15
N LEU A 52 23.38 1.72 -1.31
CA LEU A 52 21.98 1.56 -0.90
C LEU A 52 21.50 2.77 -0.10
N VAL A 53 22.24 3.19 0.92
CA VAL A 53 21.89 4.35 1.76
C VAL A 53 21.85 5.62 0.93
N LYS A 54 22.84 5.84 0.04
CA LYS A 54 22.84 6.98 -0.89
C LYS A 54 21.55 7.04 -1.73
N ARG A 55 21.11 5.90 -2.26
CA ARG A 55 19.84 5.82 -3.03
C ARG A 55 18.62 5.98 -2.14
N TYR A 56 18.65 5.48 -0.91
CA TYR A 56 17.55 5.50 0.04
C TYR A 56 17.22 6.91 0.54
N VAL A 57 18.25 7.72 0.84
CA VAL A 57 18.09 9.09 1.37
C VAL A 57 17.90 10.16 0.29
N ASP A 58 17.97 9.80 -0.98
CA ASP A 58 17.85 10.73 -2.10
C ASP A 58 16.37 11.12 -2.36
N PRO A 59 16.01 12.42 -2.26
CA PRO A 59 14.65 12.87 -2.57
C PRO A 59 14.18 12.52 -3.99
N GLY A 60 15.09 12.54 -4.98
CA GLY A 60 14.80 12.12 -6.35
C GLY A 60 14.46 10.63 -6.47
N ARG A 61 14.77 9.84 -5.43
CA ARG A 61 14.50 8.41 -5.33
C ARG A 61 13.39 8.08 -4.33
N GLY A 62 12.74 9.08 -3.74
CA GLY A 62 11.53 8.90 -2.92
C GLY A 62 11.68 9.20 -1.44
N ALA A 63 12.79 9.79 -1.00
CA ALA A 63 12.90 10.35 0.36
C ALA A 63 12.18 11.69 0.47
N GLY A 64 11.77 12.07 1.68
CA GLY A 64 11.21 13.39 1.97
C GLY A 64 9.71 13.54 1.64
N LYS A 65 9.28 14.80 1.53
CA LYS A 65 7.85 15.18 1.39
C LYS A 65 7.19 14.78 0.05
N GLY A 66 7.94 14.18 -0.87
CA GLY A 66 7.48 13.83 -2.22
C GLY A 66 7.17 15.05 -3.11
N GLN A 67 6.66 14.79 -4.30
CA GLN A 67 6.40 15.82 -5.33
C GLN A 67 5.31 16.85 -4.96
N TYR A 68 4.49 16.53 -3.95
CA TYR A 68 3.41 17.40 -3.46
C TYR A 68 3.72 18.01 -2.10
N GLY A 69 4.99 17.98 -1.67
CA GLY A 69 5.42 18.45 -0.36
C GLY A 69 5.09 19.90 -0.03
N GLN A 70 4.81 20.74 -1.02
CA GLN A 70 4.39 22.13 -0.84
C GLN A 70 2.92 22.30 -0.40
N TYR A 71 2.09 21.25 -0.48
CA TYR A 71 0.66 21.34 -0.17
C TYR A 71 0.29 20.92 1.25
N TRP A 72 1.23 20.36 2.01
CA TRP A 72 0.97 19.84 3.36
C TRP A 72 2.15 20.11 4.28
N GLU A 73 1.87 20.18 5.58
CA GLU A 73 2.89 20.30 6.63
C GLU A 73 2.79 19.14 7.62
N PRO A 74 3.91 18.73 8.24
CA PRO A 74 3.91 17.65 9.22
C PRO A 74 3.11 18.04 10.46
N ILE A 75 2.36 17.10 11.01
CA ILE A 75 1.74 17.19 12.33
C ILE A 75 2.65 16.54 13.38
N PRO A 76 2.38 16.67 14.70
CA PRO A 76 3.29 16.17 15.74
C PRO A 76 3.66 14.69 15.62
N MET A 77 2.79 13.85 15.06
CA MET A 77 3.06 12.42 14.84
C MET A 77 3.91 12.14 13.60
N SER A 78 3.92 13.01 12.59
CA SER A 78 4.65 12.79 11.34
C SER A 78 6.16 12.60 11.57
N LYS A 79 6.72 13.14 12.66
CA LYS A 79 8.12 12.92 13.06
C LYS A 79 8.47 11.48 13.47
N TYR A 80 7.47 10.65 13.74
CA TYR A 80 7.65 9.22 14.01
C TYR A 80 7.34 8.35 12.78
N PHE A 81 6.62 8.90 11.80
CA PHE A 81 6.32 8.23 10.54
C PHE A 81 7.41 8.43 9.49
N ASP A 82 7.94 9.65 9.38
CA ASP A 82 9.14 9.97 8.60
C ASP A 82 10.15 10.71 9.49
N PRO A 83 10.93 9.96 10.28
CA PRO A 83 11.91 10.58 11.15
C PRO A 83 13.04 11.29 10.42
N MET A 84 13.40 10.83 9.22
CA MET A 84 14.50 11.41 8.45
C MET A 84 14.21 12.86 8.09
N SER A 85 12.96 13.17 7.76
CA SER A 85 12.55 14.53 7.39
C SER A 85 12.21 15.42 8.57
N PHE A 86 11.63 14.85 9.65
CA PHE A 86 10.93 15.67 10.65
C PHE A 86 11.34 15.45 12.10
N TYR A 87 12.10 14.40 12.42
CA TYR A 87 12.45 14.13 13.81
C TYR A 87 13.44 15.14 14.36
N LYS A 88 13.10 15.69 15.52
CA LYS A 88 14.01 16.43 16.39
C LYS A 88 13.88 15.88 17.81
N PRO A 89 15.00 15.72 18.54
CA PRO A 89 14.96 15.31 19.94
C PRO A 89 14.07 16.21 20.80
N PRO A 90 13.49 15.67 21.90
CA PRO A 90 12.75 16.49 22.85
C PRO A 90 13.69 17.45 23.61
N THR A 91 13.20 18.64 23.95
CA THR A 91 14.01 19.67 24.64
C THR A 91 13.89 19.64 26.16
N SER A 92 12.95 18.86 26.71
CA SER A 92 12.58 18.85 28.13
C SER A 92 13.59 18.14 29.04
N VAL A 93 14.27 17.10 28.56
CA VAL A 93 15.18 16.27 29.36
C VAL A 93 16.62 16.77 29.21
N LYS A 94 17.14 17.53 30.17
CA LYS A 94 18.50 18.13 30.13
C LYS A 94 19.59 17.18 30.65
N GLU A 95 19.54 15.92 30.22
CA GLU A 95 20.47 14.88 30.65
C GLU A 95 21.50 14.56 29.58
N VAL A 96 22.73 14.28 30.03
CA VAL A 96 23.82 13.76 29.20
C VAL A 96 24.12 12.35 29.69
N ALA A 97 23.63 11.35 28.97
CA ALA A 97 23.54 9.97 29.43
C ALA A 97 24.59 9.06 28.80
N THR A 98 25.09 8.10 29.58
CA THR A 98 25.81 6.92 29.07
C THR A 98 24.83 5.82 28.66
N ARG A 99 25.35 4.78 27.99
CA ARG A 99 24.65 3.53 27.68
C ARG A 99 23.88 2.94 28.85
N GLU A 100 24.52 2.80 30.01
CA GLU A 100 23.93 2.21 31.20
C GLU A 100 22.85 3.13 31.80
N GLN A 101 23.06 4.45 31.72
CA GLN A 101 22.10 5.44 32.19
C GLN A 101 20.82 5.45 31.35
N CYS A 102 20.90 5.17 30.03
CA CYS A 102 19.72 4.98 29.18
C CYS A 102 18.81 3.89 29.78
N VAL A 103 19.35 2.71 30.04
CA VAL A 103 18.57 1.58 30.58
C VAL A 103 18.08 1.88 31.99
N LYS A 104 18.92 2.47 32.85
CA LYS A 104 18.57 2.77 34.23
C LYS A 104 17.37 3.71 34.32
N CYS A 105 17.42 4.87 33.66
CA CYS A 105 16.33 5.86 33.70
C CYS A 105 15.06 5.33 33.02
N HIS A 106 15.19 4.71 31.84
CA HIS A 106 14.03 4.18 31.13
C HIS A 106 13.41 2.93 31.77
N THR A 107 14.07 2.31 32.76
CA THR A 107 13.41 1.28 33.59
C THR A 107 12.23 1.89 34.35
N ASP A 108 12.31 3.17 34.72
CA ASP A 108 11.25 3.88 35.43
C ASP A 108 10.37 4.70 34.46
N GLU A 109 10.96 5.41 33.50
CA GLU A 109 10.22 6.29 32.57
C GLU A 109 9.44 5.52 31.48
N SER A 110 9.97 4.38 31.03
CA SER A 110 9.33 3.54 30.00
C SER A 110 9.57 2.05 30.25
N PRO A 111 9.07 1.51 31.38
CA PRO A 111 9.38 0.16 31.85
C PRO A 111 9.07 -0.92 30.80
N GLY A 112 7.99 -0.75 30.05
CA GLY A 112 7.60 -1.69 28.98
C GLY A 112 8.64 -1.81 27.87
N TRP A 113 9.30 -0.72 27.49
CA TRP A 113 10.33 -0.71 26.44
C TRP A 113 11.59 -1.42 26.91
N VAL A 114 12.02 -1.12 28.14
CA VAL A 114 13.18 -1.79 28.74
C VAL A 114 12.90 -3.28 28.95
N ALA A 115 11.70 -3.65 29.42
CA ALA A 115 11.32 -5.06 29.59
C ALA A 115 11.29 -5.83 28.26
N MET A 116 10.83 -5.21 27.17
CA MET A 116 10.88 -5.79 25.83
C MET A 116 12.30 -5.94 25.29
N TRP A 117 13.12 -4.90 25.44
CA TRP A 117 14.51 -4.94 25.01
C TRP A 117 15.29 -6.01 25.78
N LYS A 118 15.17 -6.08 27.12
CA LYS A 118 15.89 -7.06 27.95
C LYS A 118 15.63 -8.52 27.56
N ARG A 119 14.44 -8.86 27.05
CA ARG A 119 14.12 -10.22 26.58
C ARG A 119 14.39 -10.43 25.09
N SER A 120 14.71 -9.37 24.35
CA SER A 120 15.01 -9.44 22.92
C SER A 120 16.35 -10.14 22.65
N THR A 121 16.57 -10.57 21.40
CA THR A 121 17.89 -11.04 20.96
C THR A 121 18.94 -9.92 21.03
N HIS A 122 18.56 -8.66 20.80
CA HIS A 122 19.46 -7.50 20.81
C HIS A 122 20.19 -7.31 22.15
N ALA A 123 19.52 -7.57 23.27
CA ALA A 123 20.14 -7.51 24.61
C ALA A 123 20.93 -8.78 25.00
N ASN A 124 20.85 -9.85 24.21
CA ASN A 124 21.29 -11.19 24.63
C ASN A 124 22.18 -11.89 23.59
N LEU A 125 23.11 -11.17 22.95
CA LEU A 125 23.94 -11.71 21.87
C LEU A 125 24.86 -12.87 22.30
N ASP A 126 25.27 -12.92 23.57
CA ASP A 126 26.05 -14.04 24.09
C ASP A 126 25.27 -15.35 24.13
N GLN A 127 23.93 -15.31 24.24
CA GLN A 127 23.10 -16.51 24.12
C GLN A 127 23.15 -17.05 22.69
N ILE A 128 23.17 -16.16 21.69
CA ILE A 128 23.29 -16.53 20.28
C ILE A 128 24.65 -17.19 19.98
N ARG A 129 25.74 -16.68 20.58
CA ARG A 129 27.07 -17.29 20.44
C ARG A 129 27.17 -18.69 21.01
N LYS A 130 26.39 -18.98 22.06
CA LYS A 130 26.34 -20.27 22.75
C LYS A 130 25.45 -21.31 22.06
N LEU A 131 24.69 -20.92 21.03
CA LEU A 131 23.87 -21.87 20.27
C LEU A 131 24.75 -22.94 19.63
N THR A 132 24.23 -24.16 19.62
CA THR A 132 24.85 -25.35 19.03
C THR A 132 24.06 -25.81 17.81
N PRO A 133 24.63 -26.63 16.91
CA PRO A 133 23.90 -27.17 15.76
C PRO A 133 22.64 -27.99 16.09
N LYS A 134 22.44 -28.37 17.36
CA LYS A 134 21.23 -29.05 17.84
C LYS A 134 20.07 -28.09 18.09
N ASP A 135 20.34 -26.79 18.20
CA ASP A 135 19.33 -25.78 18.45
C ASP A 135 18.62 -25.37 17.15
N ASP A 136 17.29 -25.35 17.17
CA ASP A 136 16.44 -24.93 16.04
C ASP A 136 16.71 -23.48 15.57
N THR A 137 17.34 -22.68 16.42
CA THR A 137 17.71 -21.29 16.12
C THR A 137 19.18 -21.09 15.81
N PHE A 138 19.97 -22.17 15.64
CA PHE A 138 21.42 -22.10 15.41
C PHE A 138 21.83 -21.17 14.26
N TYR A 139 20.98 -21.02 13.25
CA TYR A 139 21.20 -20.09 12.14
C TYR A 139 21.43 -18.63 12.57
N LYS A 140 20.91 -18.23 13.74
CA LYS A 140 21.09 -16.89 14.29
C LYS A 140 22.55 -16.61 14.60
N LYS A 141 23.35 -17.64 14.88
CA LYS A 141 24.80 -17.52 15.08
C LYS A 141 25.51 -17.05 13.81
N ALA A 142 25.19 -17.66 12.66
CA ALA A 142 25.71 -17.19 11.37
C ALA A 142 25.26 -15.75 11.07
N LYS A 143 23.99 -15.41 11.32
CA LYS A 143 23.51 -14.03 11.16
C LYS A 143 24.24 -13.01 12.05
N LEU A 144 24.60 -13.39 13.28
CA LEU A 144 25.41 -12.53 14.15
C LEU A 144 26.82 -12.33 13.59
N GLU A 145 27.44 -13.38 13.03
CA GLU A 145 28.75 -13.30 12.39
C GLU A 145 28.70 -12.41 11.12
N ASP A 146 27.63 -12.50 10.33
CA ASP A 146 27.39 -11.62 9.18
C ASP A 146 27.25 -10.15 9.62
N VAL A 147 26.47 -9.88 10.68
CA VAL A 147 26.33 -8.54 11.25
C VAL A 147 27.68 -7.99 11.69
N GLU A 148 28.48 -8.75 12.44
CA GLU A 148 29.81 -8.31 12.86
C GLU A 148 30.75 -8.07 11.67
N THR A 149 30.64 -8.88 10.62
CA THR A 149 31.41 -8.70 9.38
C THR A 149 31.04 -7.40 8.67
N ASN A 150 29.74 -7.09 8.56
CA ASN A 150 29.26 -5.83 8.03
C ASN A 150 29.81 -4.64 8.83
N LEU A 151 29.74 -4.70 10.16
CA LEU A 151 30.24 -3.64 11.03
C LEU A 151 31.76 -3.44 10.95
N ARG A 152 32.53 -4.53 10.79
CA ARG A 152 33.98 -4.45 10.53
C ARG A 152 34.26 -3.78 9.20
N SER A 153 33.51 -4.12 8.14
CA SER A 153 33.63 -3.50 6.83
C SER A 153 33.29 -2.01 6.86
N LEU A 154 32.29 -1.60 7.65
CA LEU A 154 31.94 -0.19 7.89
C LEU A 154 32.92 0.55 8.82
N GLY A 155 33.92 -0.14 9.39
CA GLY A 155 34.87 0.44 10.35
C GLY A 155 34.26 0.76 11.72
N LYS A 156 33.09 0.19 12.05
CA LYS A 156 32.37 0.39 13.31
C LYS A 156 32.74 -0.61 14.40
N LEU A 157 33.30 -1.76 14.02
CA LEU A 157 33.72 -2.82 14.95
C LEU A 157 35.18 -3.23 14.68
N GLY A 158 35.96 -3.41 15.74
CA GLY A 158 37.37 -3.85 15.59
C GLY A 158 37.50 -5.24 14.95
N ALA A 159 38.62 -5.49 14.26
CA ALA A 159 38.84 -6.75 13.52
C ALA A 159 38.73 -8.02 14.39
N LYS A 160 39.01 -7.91 15.70
CA LYS A 160 38.88 -9.00 16.69
C LYS A 160 37.83 -8.71 17.77
N GLU A 161 37.06 -7.64 17.60
CA GLU A 161 36.02 -7.27 18.55
C GLU A 161 34.71 -7.98 18.20
N ASN A 162 33.98 -8.36 19.24
CA ASN A 162 32.64 -8.93 19.14
C ASN A 162 31.60 -7.87 19.53
N LEU A 163 30.45 -7.88 18.85
CA LEU A 163 29.32 -7.01 19.20
C LEU A 163 28.70 -7.50 20.52
N LYS A 164 28.91 -6.77 21.61
CA LYS A 164 28.50 -7.23 22.96
C LYS A 164 26.98 -7.28 23.11
N GLU A 165 26.31 -6.22 22.70
CA GLU A 165 24.85 -6.05 22.72
C GLU A 165 24.46 -5.00 21.66
N VAL A 166 23.17 -4.91 21.37
CA VAL A 166 22.55 -3.76 20.69
C VAL A 166 21.59 -3.11 21.68
N SER A 167 21.99 -1.97 22.23
CA SER A 167 21.31 -1.23 23.30
C SER A 167 20.56 -0.02 22.77
N CYS A 168 19.87 0.68 23.67
CA CYS A 168 19.12 1.90 23.36
C CYS A 168 19.98 2.91 22.58
N ILE A 169 21.20 3.17 23.06
CA ILE A 169 22.11 4.17 22.49
C ILE A 169 22.62 3.79 21.09
N ASP A 170 22.68 2.49 20.76
CA ASP A 170 23.15 2.03 19.45
C ASP A 170 22.17 2.39 18.34
N CYS A 171 20.87 2.27 18.62
CA CYS A 171 19.82 2.60 17.67
C CYS A 171 19.42 4.08 17.74
N HIS A 172 19.28 4.63 18.96
CA HIS A 172 18.75 5.96 19.18
C HIS A 172 19.80 7.07 19.20
N VAL A 173 21.10 6.78 19.07
CA VAL A 173 22.14 7.81 18.99
C VAL A 173 23.13 7.49 17.87
N ASP A 174 24.09 6.62 18.13
CA ASP A 174 25.06 6.14 17.15
C ASP A 174 25.55 4.75 17.53
N LEU A 175 25.73 3.93 16.52
CA LEU A 175 26.06 2.52 16.66
C LEU A 175 27.42 2.36 17.31
N LEU A 176 27.49 1.55 18.37
CA LEU A 176 28.71 1.23 19.13
C LEU A 176 29.39 2.43 19.79
N THR A 177 28.72 3.58 19.89
CA THR A 177 29.29 4.77 20.53
C THR A 177 29.71 4.50 21.98
N LYS A 178 30.87 5.06 22.34
CA LYS A 178 31.39 5.10 23.72
C LYS A 178 31.22 6.47 24.37
N ASN A 179 30.78 7.45 23.59
CA ASN A 179 30.56 8.80 24.07
C ASN A 179 29.23 8.89 24.84
N LYS A 180 29.14 9.88 25.72
CA LYS A 180 27.85 10.27 26.29
C LYS A 180 26.99 10.95 25.22
N ALA A 181 25.68 10.86 25.36
CA ALA A 181 24.71 11.47 24.46
C ALA A 181 23.90 12.55 25.19
N ASP A 182 23.79 13.76 24.62
CA ASP A 182 22.84 14.78 25.08
C ASP A 182 21.45 14.41 24.57
N HIS A 183 20.52 14.15 25.50
CA HIS A 183 19.15 13.71 25.19
C HIS A 183 18.39 14.73 24.30
N ARG A 184 18.79 16.00 24.30
CA ARG A 184 18.14 17.08 23.53
C ARG A 184 18.71 17.28 22.14
N LYS A 185 19.81 16.59 21.82
CA LYS A 185 20.54 16.80 20.57
C LYS A 185 20.78 15.51 19.81
N ASP A 186 21.17 14.45 20.50
CA ASP A 186 21.78 13.29 19.86
C ASP A 186 20.77 12.15 19.63
N ILE A 187 19.57 12.24 20.20
CA ILE A 187 18.52 11.22 20.04
C ILE A 187 17.97 11.24 18.61
N LYS A 188 17.79 10.07 18.02
CA LYS A 188 17.10 9.83 16.75
C LYS A 188 16.09 8.71 16.86
N MET A 189 15.11 8.70 15.97
CA MET A 189 14.31 7.50 15.72
C MET A 189 15.01 6.63 14.67
N PRO A 190 15.20 5.33 14.92
CA PRO A 190 15.91 4.45 13.99
C PRO A 190 15.09 4.26 12.71
N THR A 191 15.65 4.71 11.58
CA THR A 191 15.12 4.49 10.22
C THR A 191 15.69 3.20 9.61
N ALA A 192 15.23 2.81 8.42
CA ALA A 192 15.66 1.56 7.79
C ALA A 192 17.18 1.48 7.53
N ASP A 193 17.82 2.59 7.18
CA ASP A 193 19.28 2.70 7.03
C ASP A 193 20.02 2.51 8.37
N VAL A 194 19.44 2.95 9.49
CA VAL A 194 20.01 2.70 10.82
C VAL A 194 20.08 1.19 11.10
N CYS A 195 18.99 0.46 10.79
CA CYS A 195 18.96 -1.00 10.88
C CYS A 195 19.92 -1.67 9.88
N GLY A 196 20.02 -1.11 8.68
CA GLY A 196 20.86 -1.58 7.57
C GLY A 196 22.36 -1.56 7.84
N ASN A 197 22.85 -0.77 8.81
CA ASN A 197 24.24 -0.81 9.27
C ASN A 197 24.65 -2.21 9.76
N CYS A 198 23.72 -2.93 10.40
CA CYS A 198 23.92 -4.29 10.88
C CYS A 198 23.31 -5.30 9.89
N HIS A 199 22.03 -5.12 9.58
CA HIS A 199 21.19 -6.04 8.81
C HIS A 199 21.24 -5.72 7.31
N LEU A 200 22.45 -5.66 6.76
CA LEU A 200 22.67 -5.27 5.36
C LEU A 200 21.95 -6.20 4.38
N GLN A 201 21.93 -7.50 4.65
CA GLN A 201 21.22 -8.46 3.80
C GLN A 201 19.73 -8.14 3.72
N GLU A 202 19.04 -8.02 4.85
CA GLU A 202 17.60 -7.76 4.88
C GLU A 202 17.25 -6.37 4.31
N PHE A 203 18.09 -5.37 4.60
CA PHE A 203 17.94 -4.03 4.01
C PHE A 203 18.10 -4.06 2.49
N ALA A 204 19.13 -4.74 1.97
CA ALA A 204 19.35 -4.89 0.53
C ALA A 204 18.24 -5.72 -0.15
N GLU A 205 17.76 -6.78 0.49
CA GLU A 205 16.62 -7.57 0.01
C GLU A 205 15.36 -6.71 -0.10
N GLN A 206 15.04 -5.90 0.91
CA GLN A 206 13.87 -5.02 0.84
C GLN A 206 14.07 -3.90 -0.20
N GLN A 207 15.25 -3.27 -0.25
CA GLN A 207 15.55 -2.22 -1.24
C GLN A 207 15.59 -2.76 -2.68
N SER A 208 15.82 -4.06 -2.87
CA SER A 208 15.79 -4.69 -4.19
C SER A 208 14.39 -4.70 -4.83
N GLU A 209 13.32 -4.48 -4.06
CA GLU A 209 11.97 -4.31 -4.61
C GLU A 209 11.92 -3.18 -5.63
N ARG A 210 12.71 -2.11 -5.44
CA ARG A 210 12.85 -0.98 -6.39
C ARG A 210 13.30 -1.43 -7.79
N ASP A 211 13.97 -2.57 -7.87
CA ASP A 211 14.62 -3.08 -9.07
C ASP A 211 13.95 -4.35 -9.63
N THR A 212 13.11 -5.05 -8.84
CA THR A 212 12.48 -6.31 -9.25
C THR A 212 11.01 -6.21 -9.63
N ILE A 213 10.26 -5.20 -9.17
CA ILE A 213 8.90 -4.93 -9.68
C ILE A 213 8.94 -3.88 -10.79
N LEU A 214 9.28 -4.39 -11.98
CA LEU A 214 9.34 -3.64 -13.23
C LEU A 214 8.20 -4.09 -14.13
N TRP A 215 7.21 -3.21 -14.28
CA TRP A 215 6.03 -3.46 -15.11
C TRP A 215 6.37 -3.28 -16.59
N PRO A 216 6.03 -4.25 -17.46
CA PRO A 216 6.42 -4.22 -18.87
C PRO A 216 6.00 -2.95 -19.64
N LYS A 217 4.87 -2.34 -19.26
CA LYS A 217 4.34 -1.13 -19.89
C LYS A 217 4.09 0.00 -18.89
N ASN A 218 4.82 0.02 -17.77
CA ASN A 218 4.66 1.03 -16.72
C ASN A 218 3.22 1.12 -16.16
N GLN A 219 2.53 -0.03 -16.04
CA GLN A 219 1.21 -0.12 -15.41
C GLN A 219 1.19 0.52 -14.01
N TRP A 220 2.30 0.36 -13.28
CA TRP A 220 2.60 1.12 -12.08
C TRP A 220 3.95 1.81 -12.21
N PRO A 221 4.19 2.88 -11.42
CA PRO A 221 5.52 3.49 -11.32
C PRO A 221 6.58 2.45 -10.98
N ARG A 222 7.80 2.65 -11.51
CA ARG A 222 8.92 1.73 -11.30
C ARG A 222 9.15 1.43 -9.81
N GLY A 223 9.25 0.15 -9.46
CA GLY A 223 9.48 -0.26 -8.08
C GLY A 223 8.21 -0.24 -7.20
N ARG A 224 7.02 -0.02 -7.77
CA ARG A 224 5.73 -0.05 -7.06
C ARG A 224 4.76 -1.07 -7.67
N PRO A 225 3.81 -1.61 -6.88
CA PRO A 225 3.70 -1.47 -5.42
C PRO A 225 4.81 -2.26 -4.69
N SER A 226 5.33 -1.71 -3.58
CA SER A 226 6.37 -2.35 -2.76
C SER A 226 6.45 -1.72 -1.37
N HIS A 227 7.06 -2.43 -0.41
CA HIS A 227 7.39 -1.86 0.89
C HIS A 227 8.56 -0.88 0.79
N ALA A 228 9.43 -1.00 -0.22
CA ALA A 228 10.54 -0.07 -0.44
C ALA A 228 10.10 1.35 -0.81
N LEU A 229 8.87 1.52 -1.28
CA LEU A 229 8.32 2.77 -1.80
C LEU A 229 6.89 3.04 -1.30
N ASP A 230 6.46 2.43 -0.20
CA ASP A 230 5.11 2.59 0.34
C ASP A 230 4.86 4.02 0.86
N TYR A 231 5.81 4.60 1.60
CA TYR A 231 5.72 5.98 2.08
C TYR A 231 5.72 6.98 0.93
N ARG A 232 6.61 6.77 -0.06
CA ARG A 232 6.62 7.56 -1.30
C ARG A 232 5.26 7.51 -1.98
N ALA A 233 4.67 6.32 -2.12
CA ALA A 233 3.37 6.16 -2.73
C ALA A 233 2.29 6.95 -1.99
N ASN A 234 2.31 6.94 -0.65
CA ASN A 234 1.39 7.69 0.20
C ASN A 234 1.52 9.21 0.04
N VAL A 235 2.73 9.78 0.18
CA VAL A 235 2.91 11.25 0.10
C VAL A 235 2.81 11.80 -1.32
N GLU A 236 2.94 10.95 -2.33
CA GLU A 236 2.70 11.29 -3.75
C GLU A 236 1.25 11.06 -4.19
N THR A 237 0.35 10.64 -3.30
CA THR A 237 -1.10 10.64 -3.56
C THR A 237 -1.63 12.08 -3.45
N ASP A 238 -2.34 12.54 -4.47
CA ASP A 238 -2.77 13.94 -4.58
C ASP A 238 -3.72 14.37 -3.46
N ILE A 239 -4.69 13.53 -3.09
CA ILE A 239 -5.64 13.83 -2.03
C ILE A 239 -5.01 13.77 -0.65
N TYR A 240 -4.01 12.90 -0.43
CA TYR A 240 -3.21 12.92 0.80
C TYR A 240 -2.58 14.29 0.98
N ALA A 241 -2.05 14.89 -0.09
CA ALA A 241 -1.45 16.21 -0.03
C ALA A 241 -2.48 17.34 0.07
N GLY A 242 -3.61 17.24 -0.63
CA GLY A 242 -4.61 18.31 -0.73
C GLY A 242 -5.63 18.38 0.42
N MET A 243 -5.92 17.26 1.10
CA MET A 243 -6.96 17.26 2.14
C MET A 243 -6.53 17.99 3.42
N SER A 244 -7.47 18.74 4.00
CA SER A 244 -7.25 19.53 5.22
C SER A 244 -7.23 18.69 6.50
N GLN A 245 -7.86 17.52 6.50
CA GLN A 245 -7.98 16.63 7.67
C GLN A 245 -6.69 15.83 7.84
N ARG A 246 -5.64 16.46 8.35
CA ARG A 246 -4.29 15.88 8.42
C ARG A 246 -4.23 14.61 9.27
N GLU A 247 -5.01 14.52 10.35
CA GLU A 247 -5.08 13.30 11.17
C GLU A 247 -5.69 12.11 10.40
N ILE A 248 -6.63 12.37 9.48
CA ILE A 248 -7.19 11.34 8.60
C ILE A 248 -6.15 10.92 7.54
N ALA A 249 -5.46 11.90 6.93
CA ALA A 249 -4.37 11.63 6.00
C ALA A 249 -3.23 10.83 6.66
N ASP A 250 -2.85 11.17 7.89
CA ASP A 250 -1.81 10.43 8.62
C ASP A 250 -2.29 9.05 9.08
N GLY A 251 -3.60 8.78 9.09
CA GLY A 251 -4.14 7.41 9.14
C GLY A 251 -3.66 6.55 7.98
N CYS A 252 -3.65 7.08 6.75
CA CYS A 252 -3.03 6.42 5.59
C CYS A 252 -1.53 6.22 5.82
N THR A 253 -0.85 7.25 6.33
CA THR A 253 0.59 7.20 6.60
C THR A 253 0.96 6.08 7.56
N MET A 254 0.14 5.78 8.57
CA MET A 254 0.40 4.69 9.52
C MET A 254 0.60 3.33 8.82
N CYS A 255 -0.16 3.05 7.75
CA CYS A 255 -0.02 1.83 6.95
C CYS A 255 1.20 1.86 6.00
N HIS A 256 1.68 3.05 5.65
CA HIS A 256 2.70 3.30 4.62
C HIS A 256 4.04 3.76 5.22
N THR A 257 4.59 3.02 6.19
CA THR A 257 5.84 3.39 6.88
C THR A 257 6.96 2.37 6.75
N ASN A 258 6.80 1.30 5.97
CA ASN A 258 7.82 0.25 5.84
C ASN A 258 9.09 0.76 5.15
N GLN A 259 8.96 1.73 4.24
CA GLN A 259 10.09 2.43 3.64
C GLN A 259 10.92 3.12 4.73
N ASN A 260 10.29 3.75 5.71
CA ASN A 260 10.98 4.64 6.66
C ASN A 260 11.55 3.87 7.86
N LYS A 261 10.86 2.83 8.33
CA LYS A 261 11.22 2.09 9.54
C LYS A 261 10.91 0.59 9.42
N CYS A 262 11.72 -0.24 10.08
CA CYS A 262 11.64 -1.70 9.96
C CYS A 262 10.76 -2.37 11.04
N ASP A 263 10.02 -1.63 11.85
CA ASP A 263 9.36 -2.17 13.06
C ASP A 263 7.85 -2.42 12.90
N ASN A 264 7.34 -2.52 11.67
CA ASN A 264 5.93 -2.83 11.42
C ASN A 264 5.62 -4.32 11.62
N CYS A 265 6.49 -5.23 11.16
CA CYS A 265 6.26 -6.68 11.25
C CYS A 265 6.86 -7.30 12.52
N HIS A 266 8.14 -7.04 12.81
CA HIS A 266 8.79 -7.40 14.08
C HIS A 266 8.85 -6.16 14.97
N THR A 267 7.75 -5.94 15.69
CA THR A 267 7.52 -4.70 16.43
C THR A 267 8.57 -4.41 17.51
N ARG A 268 8.84 -3.11 17.67
CA ARG A 268 9.66 -2.59 18.77
C ARG A 268 9.03 -2.95 20.13
N HIS A 269 9.79 -3.19 21.20
CA HIS A 269 11.25 -3.23 21.30
C HIS A 269 11.79 -4.66 21.44
N GLU A 270 10.95 -5.66 21.17
CA GLU A 270 11.34 -7.07 21.23
C GLU A 270 11.93 -7.57 19.91
N PHE A 271 11.51 -6.99 18.78
CA PHE A 271 11.99 -7.32 17.43
C PHE A 271 11.94 -8.83 17.13
N SER A 272 10.84 -9.47 17.54
CA SER A 272 10.68 -10.91 17.47
C SER A 272 10.41 -11.38 16.04
N VAL A 273 11.38 -12.10 15.46
CA VAL A 273 11.20 -12.79 14.17
C VAL A 273 10.07 -13.82 14.20
N ALA A 274 9.79 -14.42 15.37
CA ALA A 274 8.70 -15.37 15.52
C ALA A 274 7.33 -14.68 15.39
N ASN A 275 7.18 -13.47 15.93
CA ASN A 275 5.95 -12.69 15.75
C ASN A 275 5.81 -12.19 14.30
N ALA A 276 6.91 -11.76 13.68
CA ALA A 276 6.90 -11.28 12.30
C ALA A 276 6.53 -12.34 11.25
N ARG A 277 6.64 -13.63 11.59
CA ARG A 277 6.26 -14.76 10.73
C ARG A 277 4.79 -15.14 10.82
N LYS A 278 4.06 -14.58 11.78
CA LYS A 278 2.63 -14.84 11.98
C LYS A 278 1.79 -13.90 11.11
N PRO A 279 0.72 -14.38 10.46
CA PRO A 279 -0.21 -13.57 9.68
C PRO A 279 -0.70 -12.28 10.35
N GLU A 280 -0.88 -12.27 11.68
CA GLU A 280 -1.33 -11.10 12.43
C GLU A 280 -0.41 -9.88 12.22
N ALA A 281 0.88 -10.08 11.94
CA ALA A 281 1.84 -9.00 11.68
C ALA A 281 1.52 -8.21 10.39
N CYS A 282 0.73 -8.78 9.48
CA CYS A 282 0.34 -8.13 8.22
C CYS A 282 -1.05 -7.48 8.30
N GLY A 283 -1.93 -7.99 9.18
CA GLY A 283 -3.36 -7.66 9.19
C GLY A 283 -3.71 -6.22 9.56
N THR A 284 -2.79 -5.47 10.19
CA THR A 284 -3.01 -4.03 10.46
C THR A 284 -3.06 -3.19 9.19
N CYS A 285 -2.29 -3.55 8.16
CA CYS A 285 -2.21 -2.77 6.92
C CYS A 285 -2.92 -3.48 5.75
N HIS A 286 -2.80 -4.81 5.66
CA HIS A 286 -3.40 -5.61 4.61
C HIS A 286 -4.79 -6.13 5.01
N SER A 287 -5.70 -5.19 5.24
CA SER A 287 -7.10 -5.42 5.61
C SER A 287 -7.98 -4.28 5.10
N GLY A 288 -9.30 -4.37 5.28
CA GLY A 288 -10.21 -3.28 4.95
C GLY A 288 -10.82 -3.36 3.54
N ALA A 289 -11.42 -2.24 3.12
CA ALA A 289 -12.34 -2.22 1.97
C ALA A 289 -11.64 -2.42 0.62
N ASP A 290 -10.48 -1.81 0.43
CA ASP A 290 -9.70 -1.76 -0.81
C ASP A 290 -8.62 -2.84 -0.90
N HIS A 291 -8.45 -3.66 0.15
CA HIS A 291 -7.57 -4.84 0.15
C HIS A 291 -7.80 -5.73 1.37
N ASN A 292 -8.89 -6.50 1.34
CA ASN A 292 -9.33 -7.36 2.45
C ASN A 292 -8.50 -8.65 2.63
N ASN A 293 -7.17 -8.58 2.47
CA ASN A 293 -6.29 -9.76 2.46
C ASN A 293 -6.36 -10.55 3.78
N TRP A 294 -6.36 -9.85 4.92
CA TRP A 294 -6.46 -10.44 6.24
C TRP A 294 -7.78 -11.17 6.45
N GLU A 295 -8.88 -10.53 6.06
CA GLU A 295 -10.24 -11.08 6.15
C GLU A 295 -10.40 -12.29 5.24
N ALA A 296 -9.98 -12.17 3.98
CA ALA A 296 -10.03 -13.26 3.01
C ALA A 296 -9.15 -14.43 3.46
N TYR A 297 -7.91 -14.19 3.87
CA TYR A 297 -7.04 -15.25 4.38
C TYR A 297 -7.67 -15.96 5.58
N ASN A 298 -8.15 -15.22 6.60
CA ASN A 298 -8.75 -15.85 7.78
C ASN A 298 -10.09 -16.55 7.50
N GLY A 299 -10.83 -16.12 6.48
CA GLY A 299 -12.03 -16.79 5.99
C GLY A 299 -11.76 -18.02 5.12
N SER A 300 -10.51 -18.25 4.71
CA SER A 300 -10.09 -19.37 3.88
C SER A 300 -9.75 -20.62 4.69
N GLN A 301 -9.67 -21.78 4.03
CA GLN A 301 -9.18 -23.01 4.67
C GLN A 301 -7.73 -22.89 5.13
N HIS A 302 -6.89 -22.11 4.42
CA HIS A 302 -5.53 -21.84 4.85
C HIS A 302 -5.49 -21.09 6.19
N GLY A 303 -6.28 -20.02 6.32
CA GLY A 303 -6.32 -19.22 7.54
C GLY A 303 -7.00 -19.96 8.69
N LEU A 304 -8.10 -20.67 8.46
CA LEU A 304 -8.76 -21.47 9.49
C LEU A 304 -7.84 -22.59 10.01
N GLY A 305 -7.13 -23.27 9.10
CA GLY A 305 -6.13 -24.27 9.47
C GLY A 305 -4.95 -23.68 10.24
N TYR A 306 -4.48 -22.49 9.85
CA TYR A 306 -3.50 -21.72 10.61
C TYR A 306 -4.01 -21.44 12.02
N GLN A 307 -5.21 -20.86 12.20
CA GLN A 307 -5.76 -20.53 13.51
C GLN A 307 -5.87 -21.77 14.41
N ALA A 308 -6.32 -22.89 13.85
CA ALA A 308 -6.49 -24.15 14.58
C ALA A 308 -5.16 -24.78 15.03
N SER A 309 -4.03 -24.45 14.40
CA SER A 309 -2.75 -25.14 14.63
C SER A 309 -1.56 -24.24 14.97
N LYS A 310 -1.68 -22.90 14.93
CA LYS A 310 -0.59 -21.95 15.15
C LYS A 310 0.15 -22.11 16.49
N GLY A 311 -0.52 -22.63 17.52
CA GLY A 311 0.08 -22.92 18.83
C GLY A 311 0.99 -24.16 18.85
N GLN A 312 0.94 -24.99 17.81
CA GLN A 312 1.71 -26.23 17.67
C GLN A 312 2.97 -26.04 16.83
N TRP A 313 3.16 -24.88 16.19
CA TRP A 313 4.26 -24.62 15.27
C TRP A 313 5.44 -23.97 15.98
N ASN A 314 6.66 -24.36 15.61
CA ASN A 314 7.86 -23.66 16.07
C ASN A 314 8.13 -22.43 15.18
N TRP A 315 7.72 -21.25 15.64
CA TRP A 315 7.91 -19.98 14.94
C TRP A 315 9.36 -19.46 14.90
N ASN A 316 10.28 -20.10 15.63
CA ASN A 316 11.65 -19.63 15.75
C ASN A 316 12.59 -20.16 14.63
N VAL A 317 12.26 -21.28 13.98
CA VAL A 317 13.02 -21.83 12.84
C VAL A 317 13.04 -20.88 11.65
N GLN A 318 14.03 -20.97 10.77
CA GLN A 318 13.99 -20.20 9.51
C GLN A 318 12.79 -20.60 8.64
N MET A 319 12.30 -19.69 7.80
CA MET A 319 11.12 -19.99 6.97
C MET A 319 11.33 -21.15 5.99
N LYS A 320 12.58 -21.36 5.50
CA LYS A 320 12.92 -22.54 4.68
C LYS A 320 12.71 -23.88 5.41
N ASP A 321 12.75 -23.86 6.74
CA ASP A 321 12.59 -25.03 7.59
C ASP A 321 11.21 -25.08 8.26
N ALA A 322 10.31 -24.12 7.95
CA ALA A 322 9.05 -23.96 8.67
C ALA A 322 8.11 -25.15 8.55
N VAL A 323 8.05 -25.79 7.38
CA VAL A 323 7.19 -26.96 7.16
C VAL A 323 7.73 -28.18 7.89
N VAL A 324 8.96 -28.61 7.57
CA VAL A 324 9.52 -29.88 8.06
C VAL A 324 9.94 -29.80 9.53
N LYS A 325 10.70 -28.77 9.93
CA LYS A 325 11.16 -28.62 11.32
C LYS A 325 10.18 -27.82 12.16
N GLY A 326 9.58 -26.78 11.58
CA GLY A 326 8.63 -25.92 12.27
C GLY A 326 7.26 -26.54 12.47
N GLY A 327 6.94 -27.64 11.78
CA GLY A 327 5.64 -28.30 11.85
C GLY A 327 4.51 -27.50 11.22
N GLN A 328 4.82 -26.49 10.39
CA GLN A 328 3.82 -25.66 9.72
C GLN A 328 3.04 -26.50 8.70
N ARG A 329 1.72 -26.60 8.90
CA ARG A 329 0.81 -27.40 8.06
C ARG A 329 0.01 -26.58 7.04
N PHE A 330 -0.18 -25.30 7.32
CA PHE A 330 -0.95 -24.38 6.47
C PHE A 330 -0.07 -23.18 6.09
N PRO A 331 -0.25 -22.60 4.89
CA PRO A 331 0.53 -21.44 4.50
C PRO A 331 0.15 -20.20 5.31
N THR A 332 1.09 -19.28 5.44
CA THR A 332 0.92 -17.93 6.01
C THR A 332 1.21 -16.87 4.96
N CYS A 333 0.87 -15.61 5.26
CA CYS A 333 1.22 -14.46 4.42
C CYS A 333 2.71 -14.48 4.03
N GLN A 334 3.58 -14.71 5.02
CA GLN A 334 5.03 -14.72 4.87
C GLN A 334 5.52 -15.93 4.08
N SER A 335 5.00 -17.14 4.35
CA SER A 335 5.43 -18.34 3.62
C SER A 335 5.08 -18.28 2.13
N CYS A 336 4.01 -17.55 1.79
CA CYS A 336 3.61 -17.32 0.41
C CYS A 336 4.34 -16.14 -0.23
N HIS A 337 4.34 -14.96 0.39
CA HIS A 337 4.79 -13.74 -0.30
C HIS A 337 6.30 -13.46 -0.20
N MET A 338 6.99 -13.97 0.83
CA MET A 338 8.45 -13.82 0.95
C MET A 338 9.22 -14.93 0.21
N GLU A 339 8.52 -15.99 -0.20
CA GLU A 339 9.08 -17.09 -0.97
C GLU A 339 9.24 -16.71 -2.45
N TYR A 340 10.38 -17.04 -3.03
CA TYR A 340 10.60 -17.01 -4.47
C TYR A 340 11.59 -18.10 -4.85
N GLN A 341 11.15 -19.03 -5.71
CA GLN A 341 11.99 -20.08 -6.27
C GLN A 341 12.69 -20.99 -5.22
N GLY A 342 12.02 -21.24 -4.09
CA GLY A 342 12.48 -22.05 -2.96
C GLY A 342 13.32 -21.29 -1.94
N LYS A 343 13.52 -19.98 -2.14
CA LYS A 343 14.27 -19.10 -1.23
C LYS A 343 13.35 -18.11 -0.57
N PHE A 344 13.72 -17.61 0.60
CA PHE A 344 12.93 -16.65 1.36
C PHE A 344 13.74 -15.37 1.59
N THR A 345 13.16 -14.20 1.32
CA THR A 345 13.82 -12.89 1.43
C THR A 345 12.83 -11.80 1.83
N HIS A 346 13.33 -10.61 2.20
CA HIS A 346 12.49 -9.43 2.44
C HIS A 346 11.92 -8.77 1.18
N ASN A 347 12.29 -9.24 -0.03
CA ASN A 347 11.63 -8.85 -1.28
C ASN A 347 10.33 -9.64 -1.48
N THR A 348 9.18 -8.96 -1.41
CA THR A 348 7.85 -9.60 -1.52
C THR A 348 7.20 -9.45 -2.90
N VAL A 349 7.87 -8.77 -3.85
CA VAL A 349 7.22 -8.29 -5.09
C VAL A 349 7.52 -9.13 -6.33
N ARG A 350 8.42 -10.11 -6.25
CA ARG A 350 8.88 -10.91 -7.42
C ARG A 350 7.83 -11.83 -8.03
N LYS A 351 6.73 -12.10 -7.34
CA LYS A 351 5.61 -12.94 -7.84
C LYS A 351 4.34 -12.15 -8.15
N VAL A 352 4.33 -10.84 -7.92
CA VAL A 352 3.15 -9.98 -8.15
C VAL A 352 2.75 -10.02 -9.63
N ARG A 353 1.47 -10.31 -9.92
CA ARG A 353 0.88 -10.30 -11.27
C ARG A 353 -0.23 -9.26 -11.40
N TRP A 354 -1.27 -9.40 -10.57
CA TRP A 354 -2.46 -8.53 -10.59
C TRP A 354 -2.31 -7.25 -9.76
N ALA A 355 -1.41 -7.23 -8.78
CA ALA A 355 -1.13 -6.06 -7.94
C ALA A 355 -2.37 -5.42 -7.28
N ASN A 356 -3.25 -6.27 -6.74
CA ASN A 356 -4.46 -5.89 -6.01
C ASN A 356 -5.57 -5.31 -6.90
N TYR A 357 -5.30 -4.22 -7.62
CA TYR A 357 -6.28 -3.40 -8.34
C TYR A 357 -6.43 -3.83 -9.82
N PRO A 358 -7.42 -4.66 -10.18
CA PRO A 358 -7.50 -5.26 -11.52
C PRO A 358 -7.93 -4.27 -12.61
N PHE A 359 -8.50 -3.12 -12.22
CA PHE A 359 -8.95 -2.07 -13.13
C PHE A 359 -7.83 -1.11 -13.55
N VAL A 360 -6.60 -1.27 -13.03
CA VAL A 360 -5.46 -0.45 -13.46
C VAL A 360 -5.24 -0.62 -14.97
N PRO A 361 -5.20 0.47 -15.75
CA PRO A 361 -5.13 0.40 -17.20
C PRO A 361 -3.97 -0.47 -17.70
N GLY A 362 -4.29 -1.45 -18.54
CA GLY A 362 -3.31 -2.34 -19.16
C GLY A 362 -2.72 -3.40 -18.23
N ILE A 363 -3.27 -3.65 -17.04
CA ILE A 363 -2.79 -4.69 -16.12
C ILE A 363 -3.07 -6.11 -16.64
N ARG A 364 -4.17 -6.30 -17.38
CA ARG A 364 -4.58 -7.61 -17.91
C ARG A 364 -3.55 -8.19 -18.87
N GLU A 365 -3.01 -7.38 -19.78
CA GLU A 365 -2.06 -7.84 -20.80
C GLU A 365 -0.79 -8.52 -20.23
N PRO A 366 0.01 -7.90 -19.35
CA PRO A 366 1.21 -8.54 -18.81
C PRO A 366 0.90 -9.74 -17.92
N VAL A 367 -0.28 -9.82 -17.29
CA VAL A 367 -0.70 -10.95 -16.44
C VAL A 367 -0.79 -12.24 -17.26
N PHE A 368 -1.33 -12.15 -18.48
CA PHE A 368 -1.50 -13.30 -19.38
C PHE A 368 -0.30 -13.51 -20.32
N GLY A 369 0.53 -12.48 -20.53
CA GLY A 369 1.77 -12.57 -21.31
C GLY A 369 2.92 -13.31 -20.61
N GLU A 370 4.06 -13.43 -21.30
CA GLU A 370 5.25 -14.17 -20.84
C GLU A 370 5.74 -13.72 -19.45
N TRP A 371 5.72 -12.40 -19.18
CA TRP A 371 6.11 -11.84 -17.88
C TRP A 371 5.23 -12.38 -16.74
N GLY A 372 3.91 -12.42 -16.94
CA GLY A 372 2.96 -12.92 -15.97
C GLY A 372 3.03 -14.43 -15.80
N GLN A 373 3.26 -15.18 -16.89
CA GLN A 373 3.39 -16.64 -16.84
C GLN A 373 4.64 -17.08 -16.07
N LYS A 374 5.79 -16.41 -16.25
CA LYS A 374 7.00 -16.68 -15.43
C LYS A 374 6.75 -16.50 -13.93
N ARG A 375 5.91 -15.51 -13.57
CA ARG A 375 5.52 -15.25 -12.18
C ARG A 375 4.46 -16.24 -11.68
N LEU A 376 3.57 -16.71 -12.56
CA LEU A 376 2.65 -17.80 -12.26
C LEU A 376 3.42 -19.09 -11.95
N ASP A 377 4.45 -19.42 -12.71
CA ASP A 377 5.31 -20.59 -12.41
C ASP A 377 5.99 -20.47 -11.05
N ALA A 378 6.40 -19.26 -10.66
CA ALA A 378 6.93 -19.01 -9.32
C ALA A 378 5.86 -19.21 -8.22
N TRP A 379 4.60 -18.86 -8.46
CA TRP A 379 3.49 -19.16 -7.56
C TRP A 379 3.19 -20.65 -7.48
N VAL A 380 3.15 -21.34 -8.63
CA VAL A 380 2.95 -22.79 -8.71
C VAL A 380 4.00 -23.49 -7.86
N LYS A 381 5.27 -23.08 -7.93
CA LYS A 381 6.34 -23.63 -7.10
C LYS A 381 6.07 -23.48 -5.60
N THR A 382 5.52 -22.34 -5.17
CA THR A 382 5.08 -22.14 -3.78
C THR A 382 3.99 -23.15 -3.40
N CYS A 383 2.94 -23.25 -4.23
CA CYS A 383 1.80 -24.13 -4.00
C CYS A 383 2.20 -25.61 -3.97
N THR A 384 3.18 -26.01 -4.78
CA THR A 384 3.68 -27.39 -4.85
C THR A 384 4.49 -27.84 -3.63
N THR A 385 4.67 -26.96 -2.64
CA THR A 385 5.10 -27.38 -1.30
C THR A 385 4.08 -28.34 -0.66
N CYS A 386 2.80 -28.24 -1.05
CA CYS A 386 1.71 -29.03 -0.46
C CYS A 386 0.76 -29.67 -1.49
N HIS A 387 0.48 -29.00 -2.61
CA HIS A 387 -0.47 -29.46 -3.62
C HIS A 387 0.22 -30.04 -4.84
N SER A 388 -0.51 -30.82 -5.65
CA SER A 388 -0.01 -31.16 -6.99
C SER A 388 0.09 -29.91 -7.86
N GLU A 389 1.02 -29.93 -8.83
CA GLU A 389 1.14 -28.86 -9.81
C GLU A 389 -0.17 -28.65 -10.60
N SER A 390 -0.85 -29.75 -10.96
CA SER A 390 -2.14 -29.69 -11.67
C SER A 390 -3.20 -28.92 -10.89
N PHE A 391 -3.33 -29.17 -9.58
CA PHE A 391 -4.25 -28.44 -8.72
C PHE A 391 -3.86 -26.96 -8.62
N ALA A 392 -2.56 -26.69 -8.40
CA ALA A 392 -2.05 -25.32 -8.28
C ALA A 392 -2.35 -24.51 -9.55
N ARG A 393 -2.05 -25.05 -10.74
CA ARG A 393 -2.30 -24.37 -12.02
C ARG A 393 -3.81 -24.16 -12.27
N ALA A 394 -4.63 -25.17 -12.02
CA ALA A 394 -6.08 -25.05 -12.16
C ALA A 394 -6.65 -23.94 -11.27
N TYR A 395 -6.16 -23.81 -10.03
CA TYR A 395 -6.60 -22.74 -9.15
C TYR A 395 -6.06 -21.35 -9.56
N MET A 396 -4.84 -21.27 -10.07
CA MET A 396 -4.29 -20.01 -10.62
C MET A 396 -5.10 -19.53 -11.83
N GLU A 397 -5.48 -20.44 -12.73
CA GLU A 397 -6.38 -20.14 -13.85
C GLU A 397 -7.76 -19.69 -13.36
N PHE A 398 -8.30 -20.35 -12.32
CA PHE A 398 -9.56 -19.97 -11.69
C PHE A 398 -9.52 -18.52 -11.14
N ILE A 399 -8.43 -18.13 -10.47
CA ILE A 399 -8.21 -16.76 -9.99
C ILE A 399 -8.22 -15.78 -11.16
N ASP A 400 -7.47 -16.07 -12.23
CA ASP A 400 -7.31 -15.17 -13.37
C ASP A 400 -8.63 -14.97 -14.13
N ASN A 401 -9.39 -16.05 -14.34
CA ASN A 401 -10.69 -16.02 -15.00
C ASN A 401 -11.73 -15.30 -14.15
N GLY A 402 -11.81 -15.59 -12.85
CA GLY A 402 -12.74 -14.92 -11.94
C GLY A 402 -12.45 -13.41 -11.81
N THR A 403 -11.16 -13.04 -11.73
CA THR A 403 -10.74 -11.64 -11.70
C THR A 403 -11.10 -10.92 -13.01
N SER A 404 -10.90 -11.58 -14.16
CA SER A 404 -11.24 -11.02 -15.46
C SER A 404 -12.75 -10.81 -15.62
N ALA A 405 -13.57 -11.77 -15.20
CA ALA A 405 -15.03 -11.63 -15.23
C ALA A 405 -15.53 -10.47 -14.36
N GLY A 406 -14.94 -10.26 -13.18
CA GLY A 406 -15.21 -9.08 -12.37
C GLY A 406 -14.89 -7.78 -13.10
N LEU A 407 -13.69 -7.71 -13.70
CA LEU A 407 -13.27 -6.53 -14.43
C LEU A 407 -14.16 -6.23 -15.65
N ASP A 408 -14.59 -7.26 -16.40
CA ASP A 408 -15.51 -7.08 -17.53
C ASP A 408 -16.87 -6.51 -17.06
N LYS A 409 -17.34 -6.93 -15.88
CA LYS A 409 -18.58 -6.41 -15.28
C LYS A 409 -18.45 -4.94 -14.87
N TYR A 410 -17.30 -4.56 -14.33
CA TYR A 410 -16.98 -3.17 -14.03
C TYR A 410 -16.89 -2.33 -15.31
N ASP A 411 -16.19 -2.79 -16.35
CA ASP A 411 -16.02 -2.07 -17.61
C ASP A 411 -17.38 -1.72 -18.25
N GLU A 412 -18.36 -2.63 -18.15
CA GLU A 412 -19.74 -2.40 -18.59
C GLU A 412 -20.38 -1.21 -17.85
N ALA A 413 -20.29 -1.17 -16.52
CA ALA A 413 -20.82 -0.08 -15.70
C ALA A 413 -20.05 1.24 -15.92
N HIS A 414 -18.71 1.18 -15.97
CA HIS A 414 -17.85 2.32 -16.22
C HIS A 414 -18.22 3.01 -17.54
N ASN A 415 -18.43 2.24 -18.61
CA ASN A 415 -18.77 2.78 -19.91
C ASN A 415 -20.11 3.56 -19.92
N VAL A 416 -21.08 3.19 -19.08
CA VAL A 416 -22.34 3.91 -18.95
C VAL A 416 -22.13 5.25 -18.25
N VAL A 417 -21.51 5.25 -17.07
CA VAL A 417 -21.32 6.49 -16.28
C VAL A 417 -20.32 7.42 -16.98
N ARG A 418 -19.29 6.89 -17.64
CA ARG A 418 -18.36 7.67 -18.49
C ARG A 418 -19.11 8.45 -19.56
N LYS A 419 -20.02 7.81 -20.30
CA LYS A 419 -20.83 8.50 -21.32
C LYS A 419 -21.68 9.61 -20.72
N GLN A 420 -22.25 9.39 -19.53
CA GLN A 420 -23.00 10.42 -18.81
C GLN A 420 -22.10 11.59 -18.39
N TYR A 421 -20.89 11.30 -17.87
CA TYR A 421 -19.89 12.32 -17.53
C TYR A 421 -19.49 13.15 -18.75
N ASP A 422 -19.15 12.50 -19.86
CA ASP A 422 -18.70 13.18 -21.09
C ASP A 422 -19.82 14.05 -21.69
N ALA A 423 -21.06 13.58 -21.64
CA ALA A 423 -22.25 14.34 -22.05
C ALA A 423 -22.67 15.44 -21.06
N ARG A 424 -21.95 15.59 -19.93
CA ARG A 424 -22.27 16.49 -18.83
C ARG A 424 -23.67 16.30 -18.25
N LEU A 425 -24.09 15.04 -18.10
CA LEU A 425 -25.41 14.64 -17.63
C LEU A 425 -25.43 14.22 -16.16
N LEU A 426 -24.28 14.05 -15.51
CA LEU A 426 -24.27 13.70 -14.09
C LEU A 426 -24.92 14.82 -13.26
N THR A 427 -25.61 14.42 -12.19
CA THR A 427 -26.30 15.34 -11.28
C THR A 427 -25.33 16.41 -10.76
N GLY A 428 -25.66 17.67 -10.99
CA GLY A 428 -24.84 18.79 -10.51
C GLY A 428 -23.57 19.06 -11.31
N GLN A 429 -23.27 18.31 -12.38
CA GLN A 429 -21.98 18.43 -13.09
C GLN A 429 -21.75 19.81 -13.72
N LYS A 430 -22.81 20.48 -14.17
CA LYS A 430 -22.74 21.80 -14.82
C LYS A 430 -22.80 22.98 -13.84
N ASN A 431 -23.32 22.78 -12.62
CA ASN A 431 -23.76 23.87 -11.75
C ASN A 431 -23.44 23.69 -10.26
N ASN A 432 -23.01 22.50 -9.83
CA ASN A 432 -22.72 22.20 -8.41
C ASN A 432 -21.58 21.18 -8.24
N ARG A 433 -20.55 21.22 -9.11
CA ARG A 433 -19.39 20.33 -9.05
C ARG A 433 -18.11 21.14 -8.76
N PRO A 434 -17.85 21.51 -7.49
CA PRO A 434 -16.62 22.22 -7.13
C PRO A 434 -15.37 21.36 -7.38
N ALA A 435 -14.25 22.01 -7.67
CA ALA A 435 -12.96 21.34 -7.80
C ALA A 435 -12.48 20.77 -6.45
N PRO A 436 -11.78 19.61 -6.45
CA PRO A 436 -11.13 19.10 -5.26
C PRO A 436 -9.97 20.02 -4.84
N PRO A 437 -9.47 19.89 -3.60
CA PRO A 437 -8.32 20.66 -3.17
C PRO A 437 -7.08 20.34 -4.02
N ALA A 438 -6.29 21.37 -4.36
CA ALA A 438 -5.03 21.19 -5.05
C ALA A 438 -4.08 20.30 -4.22
N PRO A 439 -3.28 19.41 -4.84
CA PRO A 439 -3.01 19.30 -6.28
C PRO A 439 -3.97 18.39 -7.05
N ALA A 440 -5.01 17.83 -6.42
CA ALA A 440 -5.93 16.92 -7.08
C ALA A 440 -6.67 17.62 -8.24
N LYS A 441 -6.91 16.86 -9.32
CA LYS A 441 -7.57 17.37 -10.53
C LYS A 441 -9.03 16.92 -10.57
N ALA A 442 -9.91 17.84 -10.96
CA ALA A 442 -11.34 17.56 -11.17
C ALA A 442 -11.56 16.71 -12.44
N GLN A 443 -11.20 15.44 -12.38
CA GLN A 443 -11.42 14.45 -13.43
C GLN A 443 -12.50 13.45 -13.00
N PHE A 444 -12.94 12.62 -13.95
CA PHE A 444 -13.89 11.54 -13.71
C PHE A 444 -13.19 10.39 -12.98
N GLU A 445 -13.89 9.81 -12.00
CA GLU A 445 -13.47 8.56 -11.35
C GLU A 445 -12.01 8.61 -10.87
N GLN A 446 -11.78 9.41 -9.84
CA GLN A 446 -10.45 9.67 -9.29
C GLN A 446 -10.41 9.30 -7.81
N PHE A 447 -9.25 8.84 -7.35
CA PHE A 447 -9.04 8.40 -5.97
C PHE A 447 -9.40 9.44 -4.90
N TRP A 448 -9.31 10.74 -5.19
CA TRP A 448 -9.69 11.78 -4.23
C TRP A 448 -11.18 11.73 -3.82
N GLN A 449 -12.03 11.09 -4.62
CA GLN A 449 -13.49 11.09 -4.47
C GLN A 449 -13.99 10.35 -3.23
N ILE A 450 -13.21 9.40 -2.70
CA ILE A 450 -13.52 8.68 -1.46
C ILE A 450 -13.04 9.42 -0.19
N TYR A 451 -12.11 10.37 -0.33
CA TYR A 451 -11.54 11.11 0.81
C TYR A 451 -12.00 12.57 0.90
N TRP A 452 -12.58 13.10 -0.17
CA TRP A 452 -13.11 14.46 -0.18
C TRP A 452 -14.39 14.54 -1.01
N SER A 453 -15.38 15.24 -0.47
CA SER A 453 -16.61 15.56 -1.19
C SER A 453 -17.14 16.95 -0.84
N LYS A 454 -17.73 17.63 -1.82
CA LYS A 454 -18.43 18.91 -1.65
C LYS A 454 -19.44 19.13 -2.78
N GLY A 455 -20.67 19.53 -2.44
CA GLY A 455 -21.73 19.68 -3.45
C GLY A 455 -22.02 18.33 -4.14
N ASN A 456 -21.90 18.27 -5.46
CA ASN A 456 -22.00 17.06 -6.27
C ASN A 456 -20.63 16.66 -6.87
N SER A 457 -19.58 16.77 -6.09
CA SER A 457 -18.22 16.36 -6.44
C SER A 457 -17.68 15.41 -5.35
N PRO A 458 -17.64 14.08 -5.59
CA PRO A 458 -18.24 13.36 -6.73
C PRO A 458 -19.78 13.36 -6.70
N THR A 459 -20.40 12.87 -7.78
CA THR A 459 -21.83 12.52 -7.75
C THR A 459 -22.04 11.14 -7.13
N ALA A 460 -23.26 10.82 -6.67
CA ALA A 460 -23.54 9.52 -6.06
C ALA A 460 -23.26 8.33 -7.01
N ILE A 461 -23.63 8.45 -8.29
CA ILE A 461 -23.40 7.37 -9.29
C ILE A 461 -21.92 7.23 -9.65
N GLU A 462 -21.18 8.34 -9.66
CA GLU A 462 -19.74 8.33 -9.90
C GLU A 462 -18.98 7.71 -8.71
N LEU A 463 -19.32 8.08 -7.47
CA LEU A 463 -18.73 7.46 -6.28
C LEU A 463 -19.04 5.96 -6.24
N LYS A 464 -20.27 5.57 -6.55
CA LYS A 464 -20.69 4.16 -6.58
C LYS A 464 -19.92 3.34 -7.63
N LEU A 465 -19.66 3.92 -8.79
CA LEU A 465 -18.80 3.29 -9.80
C LEU A 465 -17.37 3.16 -9.27
N PHE A 466 -16.84 4.21 -8.64
CA PHE A 466 -15.49 4.19 -8.07
C PHE A 466 -15.36 3.09 -7.01
N GLU A 467 -16.30 3.00 -6.06
CA GLU A 467 -16.36 1.93 -5.03
C GLU A 467 -16.55 0.54 -5.65
N MET A 468 -17.28 0.42 -6.76
CA MET A 468 -17.39 -0.85 -7.49
C MET A 468 -16.02 -1.34 -7.98
N ALA A 469 -15.12 -0.43 -8.36
CA ALA A 469 -13.76 -0.74 -8.79
C ALA A 469 -12.80 -0.90 -7.59
N GLU A 470 -12.66 0.15 -6.77
CA GLU A 470 -11.64 0.28 -5.72
C GLU A 470 -11.90 -0.68 -4.55
N ASP A 471 -13.17 -0.90 -4.19
CA ASP A 471 -13.52 -1.80 -3.08
C ASP A 471 -13.94 -3.17 -3.61
N HIS A 472 -15.04 -3.24 -4.36
CA HIS A 472 -15.71 -4.52 -4.60
C HIS A 472 -14.96 -5.42 -5.60
N LEU A 473 -14.48 -4.88 -6.71
CA LEU A 473 -13.67 -5.64 -7.67
C LEU A 473 -12.33 -6.07 -7.04
N VAL A 474 -11.72 -5.22 -6.22
CA VAL A 474 -10.51 -5.59 -5.49
C VAL A 474 -10.79 -6.71 -4.49
N GLN A 475 -11.85 -6.60 -3.69
CA GLN A 475 -12.26 -7.66 -2.76
C GLN A 475 -12.54 -8.98 -3.47
N LEU A 476 -13.14 -8.94 -4.67
CA LEU A 476 -13.32 -10.13 -5.51
C LEU A 476 -11.96 -10.77 -5.83
N HIS A 477 -11.02 -9.97 -6.36
CA HIS A 477 -9.69 -10.45 -6.72
C HIS A 477 -8.93 -11.01 -5.51
N VAL A 478 -8.87 -10.26 -4.42
CA VAL A 478 -8.18 -10.65 -3.18
C VAL A 478 -8.78 -11.93 -2.62
N SER A 479 -10.11 -12.03 -2.57
CA SER A 479 -10.79 -13.20 -2.03
C SER A 479 -10.64 -14.44 -2.91
N LEU A 480 -10.59 -14.29 -4.25
CA LEU A 480 -10.17 -15.35 -5.16
C LEU A 480 -8.73 -15.79 -4.87
N ALA A 481 -7.80 -14.84 -4.81
CA ALA A 481 -6.37 -15.13 -4.60
C ALA A 481 -6.06 -15.76 -3.24
N HIS A 482 -6.90 -15.54 -2.23
CA HIS A 482 -6.73 -16.06 -0.86
C HIS A 482 -7.72 -17.17 -0.52
N GLN A 483 -8.40 -17.76 -1.49
CA GLN A 483 -9.30 -18.90 -1.29
C GLN A 483 -10.46 -18.66 -0.32
N TYR A 484 -11.04 -17.46 -0.35
CA TYR A 484 -12.23 -17.12 0.44
C TYR A 484 -13.50 -17.15 -0.41
N PRO A 485 -14.34 -18.21 -0.33
CA PRO A 485 -15.54 -18.34 -1.17
C PRO A 485 -16.57 -17.21 -1.00
N GLY A 486 -16.47 -16.44 0.08
CA GLY A 486 -17.34 -15.28 0.33
C GLY A 486 -17.22 -14.16 -0.71
N TYR A 487 -16.28 -14.23 -1.65
CA TYR A 487 -16.24 -13.38 -2.87
C TYR A 487 -17.50 -13.48 -3.75
N THR A 488 -18.33 -14.49 -3.50
CA THR A 488 -19.59 -14.70 -4.21
C THR A 488 -20.72 -13.87 -3.61
N TYR A 489 -21.03 -14.11 -2.32
CA TYR A 489 -22.23 -13.56 -1.66
C TYR A 489 -21.94 -12.38 -0.72
N THR A 490 -20.76 -12.32 -0.09
CA THR A 490 -20.46 -11.39 1.00
C THR A 490 -19.75 -10.13 0.50
N VAL A 491 -18.68 -10.34 -0.26
CA VAL A 491 -17.86 -9.31 -0.90
C VAL A 491 -17.73 -9.66 -2.38
N GLY A 492 -17.12 -8.80 -3.20
CA GLY A 492 -16.90 -9.13 -4.59
C GLY A 492 -18.19 -9.17 -5.41
N TRP A 493 -18.53 -10.32 -5.97
CA TRP A 493 -19.52 -10.45 -7.06
C TRP A 493 -20.92 -9.91 -6.71
N ALA A 494 -21.49 -10.29 -5.56
CA ALA A 494 -22.81 -9.78 -5.16
C ALA A 494 -22.82 -8.26 -4.92
N ALA A 495 -21.74 -7.71 -4.37
CA ALA A 495 -21.60 -6.28 -4.15
C ALA A 495 -21.44 -5.50 -5.47
N MET A 496 -20.60 -6.02 -6.39
CA MET A 496 -20.48 -5.50 -7.74
C MET A 496 -21.80 -5.56 -8.51
N ASN A 497 -22.55 -6.66 -8.38
CA ASN A 497 -23.86 -6.80 -9.02
C ASN A 497 -24.86 -5.76 -8.47
N ARG A 498 -24.85 -5.48 -7.16
CA ARG A 498 -25.68 -4.43 -6.57
C ARG A 498 -25.34 -3.06 -7.12
N ALA A 499 -24.04 -2.71 -7.14
CA ALA A 499 -23.58 -1.45 -7.71
C ALA A 499 -23.99 -1.31 -9.18
N TYR A 500 -23.81 -2.36 -9.99
CA TYR A 500 -24.24 -2.41 -11.37
C TYR A 500 -25.74 -2.16 -11.53
N VAL A 501 -26.60 -2.86 -10.76
CA VAL A 501 -28.06 -2.69 -10.83
C VAL A 501 -28.46 -1.26 -10.53
N GLU A 502 -27.88 -0.68 -9.48
CA GLU A 502 -28.16 0.70 -9.07
C GLU A 502 -27.67 1.73 -10.11
N ILE A 503 -26.53 1.48 -10.77
CA ILE A 503 -26.02 2.33 -11.85
C ILE A 503 -26.96 2.27 -13.08
N MET A 504 -27.40 1.08 -13.48
CA MET A 504 -28.28 0.92 -14.65
C MET A 504 -29.70 1.46 -14.40
N ASP A 505 -30.20 1.34 -13.18
CA ASP A 505 -31.48 1.92 -12.78
C ASP A 505 -31.45 3.45 -12.85
N GLU A 506 -30.39 4.07 -12.31
CA GLU A 506 -30.20 5.53 -12.39
C GLU A 506 -29.95 6.02 -13.83
N ASP A 507 -29.25 5.25 -14.67
CA ASP A 507 -29.12 5.55 -16.11
C ASP A 507 -30.48 5.56 -16.82
N THR A 508 -31.35 4.59 -16.51
CA THR A 508 -32.70 4.52 -17.08
C THR A 508 -33.56 5.70 -16.64
N LYS A 509 -33.57 6.02 -15.34
CA LYS A 509 -34.26 7.19 -14.79
C LYS A 509 -33.77 8.50 -15.42
N LEU A 510 -32.46 8.63 -15.64
CA LEU A 510 -31.88 9.79 -16.31
C LEU A 510 -32.41 9.92 -17.74
N LYS A 511 -32.44 8.82 -18.51
CA LYS A 511 -32.98 8.80 -19.87
C LYS A 511 -34.45 9.17 -19.92
N ASP A 512 -35.28 8.60 -19.04
CA ASP A 512 -36.71 8.93 -18.93
C ASP A 512 -36.92 10.41 -18.62
N ARG A 513 -36.12 10.97 -17.69
CA ARG A 513 -36.13 12.39 -17.37
C ARG A 513 -35.76 13.25 -18.58
N LEU A 514 -34.74 12.87 -19.34
CA LEU A 514 -34.33 13.61 -20.54
C LEU A 514 -35.44 13.58 -21.61
N MET A 515 -36.09 12.44 -21.83
CA MET A 515 -37.25 12.32 -22.73
C MET A 515 -38.41 13.21 -22.27
N LEU A 516 -38.69 13.27 -20.97
CA LEU A 516 -39.71 14.15 -20.41
C LEU A 516 -39.37 15.63 -20.63
N LEU A 517 -38.13 16.03 -20.36
CA LEU A 517 -37.67 17.41 -20.57
C LEU A 517 -37.74 17.81 -22.04
N GLU A 518 -37.41 16.90 -22.96
CA GLU A 518 -37.55 17.15 -24.41
C GLU A 518 -39.02 17.37 -24.80
N ARG A 519 -39.95 16.57 -24.26
CA ARG A 519 -41.39 16.75 -24.48
C ARG A 519 -41.89 18.08 -23.90
N VAL A 520 -41.46 18.45 -22.70
CA VAL A 520 -41.81 19.74 -22.09
C VAL A 520 -41.28 20.89 -22.95
N ALA A 521 -40.03 20.83 -23.40
CA ALA A 521 -39.46 21.85 -24.28
C ALA A 521 -40.23 21.98 -25.60
N LYS A 522 -40.65 20.86 -26.21
CA LYS A 522 -41.50 20.86 -27.41
C LYS A 522 -42.87 21.51 -27.17
N LEU A 523 -43.48 21.28 -26.01
CA LEU A 523 -44.76 21.89 -25.62
C LEU A 523 -44.62 23.39 -25.32
N GLU A 524 -43.51 23.81 -24.71
CA GLU A 524 -43.23 25.23 -24.46
C GLU A 524 -42.98 25.98 -25.77
N GLN A 525 -42.25 25.36 -26.71
CA GLN A 525 -42.05 25.90 -28.05
C GLN A 525 -43.36 25.99 -28.83
N SER A 526 -44.21 24.96 -28.80
CA SER A 526 -45.50 24.97 -29.52
C SER A 526 -46.52 25.97 -28.96
N LYS A 527 -46.49 26.25 -27.64
CA LYS A 527 -47.29 27.32 -27.04
C LYS A 527 -46.81 28.72 -27.43
N SER A 528 -45.50 28.92 -27.64
CA SER A 528 -44.97 30.20 -28.13
C SER A 528 -45.40 30.50 -29.58
N SER A 529 -45.60 29.47 -30.41
CA SER A 529 -46.15 29.63 -31.76
C SER A 529 -47.67 29.82 -31.79
N SER A 530 -48.44 29.23 -30.85
CA SER A 530 -49.91 29.34 -30.86
C SER A 530 -50.46 30.63 -30.23
N LEU A 531 -49.71 31.31 -29.37
CA LEU A 531 -50.13 32.58 -28.76
C LEU A 531 -49.78 33.83 -29.58
N LEU A 532 -48.93 33.68 -30.61
CA LEU A 532 -48.48 34.78 -31.48
C LEU A 532 -48.86 34.58 -32.95
N ASP A 533 -49.52 33.47 -33.28
CA ASP A 533 -50.09 33.24 -34.61
C ASP A 533 -51.57 33.69 -34.64
N PHE A 534 -51.75 35.00 -34.86
CA PHE A 534 -53.07 35.62 -35.03
C PHE A 534 -53.67 35.37 -36.43
N ASP A 535 -52.92 34.75 -37.35
CA ASP A 535 -53.33 34.57 -38.75
C ASP A 535 -53.76 33.14 -39.11
N SER A 536 -53.51 32.14 -38.27
CA SER A 536 -54.06 30.78 -38.48
C SER A 536 -55.50 30.62 -37.99
N THR A 537 -56.21 29.69 -38.62
CA THR A 537 -57.64 29.39 -38.38
C THR A 537 -57.94 29.04 -36.91
N ASP A 538 -56.96 28.48 -36.19
CA ASP A 538 -57.09 28.09 -34.77
C ASP A 538 -56.95 29.28 -33.81
N GLY A 539 -56.18 30.32 -34.18
CA GLY A 539 -56.09 31.58 -33.44
C GLY A 539 -57.40 32.39 -33.46
N LYS A 540 -58.21 32.23 -34.52
CA LYS A 540 -59.54 32.85 -34.61
C LYS A 540 -60.59 32.17 -33.72
N ILE A 541 -60.43 30.89 -33.41
CA ILE A 541 -61.37 30.11 -32.58
C ILE A 541 -61.20 30.44 -31.09
N THR A 542 -59.98 30.74 -30.65
CA THR A 542 -59.68 31.10 -29.25
C THR A 542 -60.12 32.53 -28.89
N LEU A 543 -60.08 33.49 -29.83
CA LEU A 543 -60.64 34.83 -29.59
C LEU A 543 -62.18 34.84 -29.58
N GLY A 544 -62.82 34.05 -30.44
CA GLY A 544 -64.29 33.95 -30.51
C GLY A 544 -64.93 33.33 -29.26
N SER A 545 -64.24 32.40 -28.61
CA SER A 545 -64.73 31.71 -27.40
C SER A 545 -64.55 32.55 -26.12
N VAL A 546 -63.49 33.34 -26.01
CA VAL A 546 -63.27 34.24 -24.86
C VAL A 546 -64.15 35.50 -24.97
N GLY A 547 -64.34 36.06 -26.17
CA GLY A 547 -65.24 37.19 -26.41
C GLY A 547 -66.72 36.85 -26.18
N GLY A 548 -67.16 35.64 -26.58
CA GLY A 548 -68.54 35.18 -26.37
C GLY A 548 -68.90 34.92 -24.91
N GLY A 549 -67.96 34.37 -24.12
CA GLY A 549 -68.15 34.11 -22.69
C GLY A 549 -68.22 35.38 -21.82
N MET A 550 -67.46 36.42 -22.18
CA MET A 550 -67.48 37.71 -21.48
C MET A 550 -68.72 38.56 -21.80
N LEU A 551 -69.29 38.44 -23.01
CA LEU A 551 -70.54 39.12 -23.37
C LEU A 551 -71.78 38.49 -22.73
N LEU A 552 -71.80 37.16 -22.55
CA LEU A 552 -72.89 36.44 -21.87
C LEU A 552 -72.91 36.70 -20.35
N THR A 553 -71.74 36.89 -19.73
CA THR A 553 -71.65 37.23 -18.30
C THR A 553 -72.03 38.69 -18.02
N GLY A 554 -71.68 39.63 -18.92
CA GLY A 554 -72.09 41.03 -18.81
C GLY A 554 -73.60 41.28 -18.99
N THR A 555 -74.26 40.52 -19.87
CA THR A 555 -75.71 40.63 -20.10
C THR A 555 -76.55 40.01 -18.97
N LEU A 556 -76.10 38.90 -18.36
CA LEU A 556 -76.76 38.31 -17.19
C LEU A 556 -76.60 39.17 -15.93
N ALA A 557 -75.47 39.85 -15.75
CA ALA A 557 -75.25 40.78 -14.64
C ALA A 557 -76.15 42.04 -14.72
N LEU A 558 -76.40 42.56 -15.92
CA LEU A 558 -77.29 43.72 -16.13
C LEU A 558 -78.78 43.36 -15.98
N ALA A 559 -79.19 42.15 -16.35
CA ALA A 559 -80.56 41.64 -16.13
C ALA A 559 -80.86 41.37 -14.64
N GLY A 560 -79.86 40.92 -13.87
CA GLY A 560 -79.98 40.73 -12.41
C GLY A 560 -80.08 42.04 -11.63
N TRP A 561 -79.45 43.12 -12.12
CA TRP A 561 -79.45 44.42 -11.43
C TRP A 561 -80.76 45.20 -11.62
N SER A 562 -81.46 45.06 -12.76
CA SER A 562 -82.74 45.75 -12.99
C SER A 562 -83.92 45.15 -12.20
N ARG A 563 -83.87 43.85 -11.84
CA ARG A 563 -84.88 43.18 -11.00
C ARG A 563 -84.77 43.52 -9.51
N ARG A 564 -83.58 43.89 -9.00
CA ARG A 564 -83.39 44.28 -7.59
C ARG A 564 -83.87 45.69 -7.26
N LYS A 565 -84.02 46.59 -8.24
CA LYS A 565 -84.50 47.97 -8.05
C LYS A 565 -86.03 48.12 -8.02
N LYS A 566 -86.81 47.07 -8.28
CA LYS A 566 -88.28 47.10 -8.27
C LYS A 566 -88.94 46.54 -6.98
N ASN A 567 -88.17 45.97 -6.05
CA ASN A 567 -88.66 45.43 -4.78
C ASN A 567 -88.23 46.25 -3.54
N GLN A 568 -87.86 47.52 -3.73
CA GLN A 568 -87.68 48.48 -2.64
C GLN A 568 -88.43 49.78 -2.97
N ARG A 569 -89.76 49.71 -2.93
CA ARG A 569 -90.67 50.83 -2.64
C ARG A 569 -91.96 50.28 -2.07
#